data_AF-A0ABD0N7U0-F1
#
_entry.id   AF-A0ABD0N7U0-F1
#
_cell.length_a   1.000
_cell.length_b   1.000
_cell.length_c   1.000
_cell.angle_alpha   90.00
_cell.angle_beta   90.00
_cell.angle_gamma   90.00
#
_symmetry.space_group_name_H-M   'P 1'
#
loop_
_entity.id
_entity.type
_entity.pdbx_description
1 polymer ?
#
loop_
_entity_poly.entity_id
_entity_poly.type
_entity_poly.pdbx_seq_one_letter_code
_entity_poly.pdbx_strand_id
1 'polypeptide(L)' 'ILRTHIRQHSGERPFKCKHCGKAFASHAAHDSHVRRTHSKDKPFSCDVCGTTFQEAQELKYHMKTHK' A
#
# COMPACT_ATOMS: atom_id res chain seq x y z
N ILE A 1 11.70 -11.41 2.51
CA ILE A 1 12.46 -10.32 1.83
C ILE A 1 13.25 -10.88 0.65
N LEU A 2 14.12 -11.88 0.83
CA LEU A 2 14.91 -12.47 -0.26
C LEU A 2 14.06 -13.08 -1.41
N ARG A 3 13.01 -13.86 -1.09
CA ARG A 3 12.11 -14.41 -2.13
C ARG A 3 11.45 -13.32 -2.98
N THR A 4 10.98 -12.26 -2.33
CA THR A 4 10.36 -11.10 -3.01
C THR A 4 11.36 -10.32 -3.86
N HIS A 5 12.62 -10.24 -3.41
CA HIS A 5 13.72 -9.64 -4.16
C HIS A 5 14.04 -10.47 -5.41
N ILE A 6 14.16 -11.80 -5.28
CA ILE A 6 14.42 -12.71 -6.42
C ILE A 6 13.30 -12.61 -7.47
N ARG A 7 12.05 -12.39 -7.05
CA ARG A 7 10.92 -12.14 -7.96
C ARG A 7 11.07 -10.90 -8.84
N GLN A 8 11.83 -9.89 -8.41
CA GLN A 8 12.11 -8.72 -9.25
C GLN A 8 13.03 -9.09 -10.42
N HIS A 9 13.99 -9.98 -10.19
CA HIS A 9 14.93 -10.44 -11.22
C HIS A 9 14.31 -11.46 -12.18
N SER A 10 13.48 -12.35 -11.66
CA SER A 10 12.82 -13.39 -12.47
C SER A 10 11.56 -12.93 -13.20
N GLY A 11 11.01 -11.77 -12.85
CA GLY A 11 9.74 -11.27 -13.40
C GLY A 11 8.49 -11.98 -12.87
N GLU A 12 8.64 -12.91 -11.92
CA GLU A 12 7.52 -13.62 -11.30
C GLU A 12 6.63 -12.65 -10.50
N ARG A 13 5.37 -12.52 -10.90
CA ARG A 13 4.39 -11.63 -10.26
C ARG A 13 3.13 -12.41 -9.87
N PRO A 14 3.17 -13.15 -8.75
CA PRO A 14 2.08 -14.05 -8.38
C PRO A 14 0.82 -13.33 -7.88
N PHE A 15 0.93 -12.06 -7.49
CA PHE A 15 -0.20 -11.31 -6.94
C PHE A 15 -0.88 -10.48 -8.02
N LYS A 16 -1.98 -11.00 -8.59
CA LYS A 16 -2.73 -10.33 -9.65
C LYS A 16 -3.97 -9.61 -9.10
N CYS A 17 -4.08 -8.32 -9.40
CA CYS A 17 -5.26 -7.52 -9.10
C CYS A 17 -6.44 -8.01 -9.94
N LYS A 18 -7.54 -8.38 -9.28
CA LYS A 18 -8.75 -8.84 -9.95
C LYS A 18 -9.53 -7.71 -10.63
N HIS A 19 -9.34 -6.46 -10.21
CA HIS A 19 -10.06 -5.31 -10.76
C HIS A 19 -9.48 -4.82 -12.10
N CYS A 20 -8.15 -4.79 -12.23
CA CYS A 20 -7.49 -4.25 -13.43
C CYS A 20 -6.45 -5.18 -14.06
N GLY A 21 -6.26 -6.40 -13.53
CA GLY A 21 -5.34 -7.39 -14.08
C GLY A 21 -3.86 -7.14 -13.82
N LYS A 22 -3.47 -6.01 -13.21
CA LYS A 22 -2.07 -5.69 -12.87
C LYS A 22 -1.49 -6.72 -11.90
N ALA A 23 -0.25 -7.15 -12.14
CA ALA A 23 0.43 -8.13 -11.33
C ALA A 23 1.62 -7.54 -10.55
N PHE A 24 1.81 -8.01 -9.31
CA PHE A 24 2.80 -7.53 -8.36
C PHE A 24 3.65 -8.69 -7.82
N ALA A 25 4.90 -8.40 -7.48
CA ALA A 25 5.84 -9.38 -6.93
C ALA A 25 5.65 -9.67 -5.43
N SER A 26 4.95 -8.78 -4.71
CA SER A 26 4.73 -8.86 -3.27
C SER A 26 3.26 -8.63 -2.91
N HIS A 27 2.81 -9.27 -1.82
CA HIS A 27 1.47 -9.09 -1.29
C HIS A 27 1.23 -7.64 -0.84
N ALA A 28 2.21 -7.03 -0.16
CA ALA A 28 2.12 -5.65 0.30
C ALA A 28 1.93 -4.65 -0.85
N ALA A 29 2.63 -4.82 -1.97
CA ALA A 29 2.47 -3.95 -3.14
C ALA A 29 1.11 -4.14 -3.82
N HIS A 30 0.62 -5.39 -3.90
CA HIS A 30 -0.73 -5.67 -4.41
C HIS A 30 -1.81 -5.06 -3.51
N ASP A 31 -1.73 -5.25 -2.20
CA ASP A 31 -2.71 -4.74 -1.24
C ASP A 31 -2.73 -3.20 -1.22
N SER A 32 -1.57 -2.55 -1.19
CA SER A 32 -1.44 -1.09 -1.33
C SER A 32 -2.09 -0.59 -2.62
N HIS A 33 -1.83 -1.25 -3.75
CA HIS A 33 -2.47 -0.89 -5.02
C HIS A 33 -4.00 -0.99 -4.96
N VAL A 34 -4.54 -2.11 -4.46
CA VAL A 34 -5.99 -2.29 -4.35
C VAL A 34 -6.60 -1.21 -3.47
N ARG A 35 -6.00 -0.94 -2.30
CA ARG A 35 -6.49 0.11 -1.39
C ARG A 35 -6.42 1.51 -1.99
N ARG A 36 -5.35 1.85 -2.71
CA ARG A 36 -5.16 3.18 -3.29
C ARG A 36 -5.99 3.43 -4.53
N THR A 37 -6.11 2.43 -5.40
CA THR A 37 -6.66 2.60 -6.75
C THR A 37 -8.10 2.12 -6.86
N HIS A 38 -8.50 1.13 -6.05
CA HIS A 38 -9.80 0.49 -6.15
C HIS A 38 -10.65 0.67 -4.89
N SER A 39 -10.04 1.02 -3.76
CA SER A 39 -10.76 1.37 -2.53
C SER A 39 -10.76 2.88 -2.30
N LYS A 40 -11.87 3.39 -1.73
CA LYS A 40 -11.93 4.74 -1.14
C LYS A 40 -11.63 4.70 0.37
N ASP A 41 -11.33 3.53 0.90
CA ASP A 41 -11.07 3.34 2.32
C ASP A 41 -9.76 4.02 2.72
N LYS A 42 -9.85 4.84 3.77
CA LYS A 42 -8.72 5.53 4.40
C LYS A 42 -8.70 5.10 5.87
N PRO A 43 -8.14 3.92 6.18
CA PRO A 43 -8.30 3.31 7.49
C PRO A 43 -7.40 3.96 8.55
N PHE A 44 -6.47 4.83 8.15
CA PHE A 44 -5.54 5.47 9.06
C PHE A 44 -5.97 6.90 9.33
N SER A 45 -6.59 7.16 10.48
CA SER A 45 -6.97 8.50 10.93
C SER A 45 -5.89 9.13 11.82
N CYS A 46 -5.73 10.45 11.70
CA CYS A 46 -5.00 11.25 12.67
C CYS A 46 -5.89 11.55 13.86
N ASP A 47 -5.46 11.16 15.06
CA ASP A 47 -6.22 11.38 16.30
C ASP A 47 -6.24 12.87 16.74
N VAL A 48 -5.37 13.70 16.16
CA VAL A 48 -5.26 15.13 16.50
C VAL A 48 -6.22 15.98 15.66
N CYS A 49 -6.24 15.78 14.34
CA CYS A 49 -7.03 16.62 13.41
C CYS A 49 -8.06 15.87 12.58
N GLY A 50 -8.21 14.56 12.77
CA GLY A 50 -9.18 13.72 12.07
C GLY A 50 -8.86 13.42 10.60
N THR A 51 -7.73 13.92 10.07
CA THR A 51 -7.34 13.67 8.67
C THR A 51 -7.09 12.19 8.45
N THR A 52 -7.67 11.62 7.40
CA THR A 52 -7.54 10.20 7.07
C THR A 52 -6.59 9.96 5.90
N PHE A 53 -5.85 8.86 5.98
CA PHE A 53 -4.79 8.44 5.07
C PHE A 53 -5.01 7.02 4.59
N GLN A 54 -4.51 6.71 3.39
CA GLN A 54 -4.61 5.37 2.81
C GLN A 54 -3.52 4.44 3.34
N GLU A 55 -2.37 4.99 3.76
CA GLU A 55 -1.25 4.21 4.31
C GLU A 55 -0.77 4.70 5.68
N ALA A 56 -0.30 3.75 6.49
CA ALA A 56 0.31 4.03 7.80
C ALA A 56 1.54 4.94 7.72
N GLN A 57 2.32 4.85 6.63
CA GLN A 57 3.49 5.72 6.46
C GLN A 57 3.07 7.18 6.24
N GLU A 58 2.00 7.44 5.48
CA GLU A 58 1.47 8.79 5.25
C GLU A 58 1.02 9.42 6.57
N LEU A 59 0.26 8.67 7.39
CA LEU A 59 -0.09 9.09 8.75
C LEU A 59 1.15 9.37 9.58
N LYS A 60 2.15 8.47 9.58
CA LYS A 60 3.39 8.63 10.34
C LYS A 60 4.17 9.89 9.96
N TYR A 61 4.22 10.23 8.68
CA TYR A 61 4.83 11.49 8.22
C TYR A 61 4.00 12.70 8.61
N HIS A 62 2.67 12.61 8.47
CA HIS A 62 1.75 13.66 8.90
C HIS A 62 1.82 13.94 10.41
N MET A 63 1.96 12.93 11.26
CA MET A 63 2.10 13.16 12.71
C MET A 63 3.30 14.04 13.07
N LYS A 64 4.30 14.17 12.20
CA LYS A 64 5.44 15.10 12.41
C LYS A 64 5.08 16.57 12.20
N THR A 65 3.93 16.88 11.59
CA THR A 65 3.45 18.25 11.39
C THR A 65 2.71 18.80 12.61
N HIS A 66 2.25 17.92 13.51
CA HIS A 66 1.57 18.28 14.78
C HIS A 66 2.53 18.44 15.96
N LYS A 67 3.80 18.74 15.69
CA LYS A 67 4.78 19.03 16.74
C LYS A 67 4.41 20.26 17.54
#